data_AF-A0A0L8H5U0-F1
#
_entry.id   AF-A0A0L8H5U0-F1
#
_cell.length_a   1.000
_cell.length_b   1.000
_cell.length_c   1.000
_cell.angle_alpha   90.00
_cell.angle_beta   90.00
_cell.angle_gamma   90.00
#
_symmetry.space_group_name_H-M   'P 1'
#
loop_
_entity.id
_entity.type
_entity.pdbx_description
1 polymer ?
#
loop_
_entity_poly.entity_id
_entity_poly.type
_entity_poly.pdbx_seq_one_letter_code
_entity_poly.pdbx_strand_id
1 'polypeptide(L)'
;GCPQELFGLDCTYKCRCKNGTTCHQITGHCTEGCEPGRVGSSCQYQTYENIALGRPAFQSSDFEVKFLDGDNLCSSKYLATASFAVDGKYNQNFQHKSCSRTKEKPSKSYWYVKLDRNYTINQ
;
A
#
# COMPACT_ATOMS: atom_id res chain seq x y z
N GLY A 1 -18.70 -25.34 25.38
CA GLY A 1 -17.78 -24.35 24.78
C GLY A 1 -17.39 -24.81 23.39
N CYS A 2 -17.07 -23.87 22.49
CA CYS A 2 -16.68 -24.20 21.13
C CYS A 2 -15.22 -24.67 21.01
N PRO A 3 -14.88 -25.48 19.99
CA PRO A 3 -13.49 -25.80 19.65
C PRO A 3 -12.69 -24.55 19.29
N GLN A 4 -11.37 -24.69 19.32
CA GLN A 4 -10.44 -23.64 18.88
C GLN A 4 -10.78 -23.18 17.45
N GLU A 5 -10.70 -21.87 17.21
CA GLU A 5 -11.08 -21.20 15.96
C GLU A 5 -12.59 -21.16 15.64
N LEU A 6 -13.50 -21.67 16.50
CA LEU A 6 -14.94 -21.69 16.22
C LEU A 6 -15.77 -20.93 17.25
N PHE A 7 -16.89 -20.35 16.82
CA PHE A 7 -17.84 -19.61 17.66
C PHE A 7 -19.28 -19.64 17.13
N GLY A 8 -20.21 -19.16 17.95
CA GLY A 8 -21.63 -19.01 17.63
C GLY A 8 -22.45 -20.27 17.86
N LEU A 9 -23.69 -20.26 17.34
CA LEU A 9 -24.60 -21.39 17.47
C LEU A 9 -24.01 -22.62 16.75
N ASP A 10 -23.97 -23.74 17.46
CA ASP A 10 -23.37 -25.00 17.02
C ASP A 10 -21.91 -24.90 16.57
N CYS A 11 -21.19 -23.84 16.97
CA CYS A 11 -19.79 -23.61 16.64
C CYS A 11 -19.53 -23.61 15.12
N THR A 12 -20.46 -23.06 14.36
CA THR A 12 -20.42 -23.07 12.89
C THR A 12 -19.58 -21.95 12.28
N TYR A 13 -19.33 -20.86 13.02
CA TYR A 13 -18.56 -19.73 12.52
C TYR A 13 -17.09 -19.84 12.88
N LYS A 14 -16.23 -19.49 11.93
CA LYS A 14 -14.77 -19.53 12.11
C LYS A 14 -14.21 -18.16 12.47
N CYS A 15 -13.38 -18.09 13.50
CA CYS A 15 -12.55 -16.94 13.83
C CYS A 15 -11.09 -17.20 13.42
N ARG A 16 -10.34 -16.14 13.09
CA ARG A 16 -8.93 -16.25 12.66
C ARG A 16 -8.03 -15.36 13.53
N CYS A 17 -8.04 -15.64 14.84
CA CYS A 17 -7.29 -14.87 15.83
C CYS A 17 -5.78 -15.14 15.72
N LYS A 18 -4.99 -14.19 16.21
CA LYS A 18 -3.52 -14.27 16.21
C LYS A 18 -3.01 -15.56 16.86
N ASN A 19 -2.06 -16.24 16.20
CA ASN A 19 -1.45 -17.49 16.66
C ASN A 19 -2.48 -18.60 16.98
N GLY A 20 -3.64 -18.59 16.31
CA GLY A 20 -4.71 -19.56 16.55
C GLY A 20 -5.39 -19.43 17.91
N THR A 21 -5.28 -18.29 18.61
CA THR A 21 -5.92 -18.09 19.92
C THR A 21 -7.43 -18.34 19.90
N THR A 22 -7.97 -18.89 20.99
CA THR A 22 -9.42 -19.17 21.10
C THR A 22 -10.19 -17.86 21.17
N CYS A 23 -11.12 -17.65 20.24
CA CYS A 23 -12.05 -16.52 20.29
C CYS A 23 -13.16 -16.72 21.32
N HIS A 24 -13.83 -15.63 21.66
CA HIS A 24 -15.02 -15.67 22.50
C HIS A 24 -16.13 -16.52 21.86
N GLN A 25 -16.58 -17.56 22.56
CA GLN A 25 -17.46 -18.61 22.03
C GLN A 25 -18.82 -18.12 21.47
N ILE A 26 -19.31 -16.94 21.90
CA ILE A 26 -20.58 -16.37 21.40
C ILE A 26 -20.34 -15.32 20.31
N THR A 27 -19.38 -14.42 20.51
CA THR A 27 -19.21 -13.22 19.68
C THR A 27 -18.11 -13.37 18.62
N GLY A 28 -17.27 -14.40 18.75
CA GLY A 28 -16.09 -14.60 17.93
C GLY A 28 -14.96 -13.63 18.21
N HIS A 29 -15.06 -12.81 19.26
CA HIS A 29 -14.08 -11.77 19.56
C HIS A 29 -12.69 -12.35 19.92
N CYS A 30 -11.66 -11.85 19.25
CA CYS A 30 -10.25 -12.19 19.52
C CYS A 30 -9.63 -11.19 20.50
N THR A 31 -9.32 -11.62 21.73
CA THR A 31 -8.73 -10.75 22.76
C THR A 31 -7.29 -10.33 22.42
N GLU A 32 -6.53 -11.23 21.80
CA GLU A 32 -5.14 -10.99 21.35
C GLU A 32 -5.07 -10.31 19.97
N GLY A 33 -6.22 -9.92 19.43
CA GLY A 33 -6.35 -9.31 18.10
C GLY A 33 -6.19 -10.29 16.95
N CYS A 34 -6.06 -9.70 15.75
CA CYS A 34 -5.99 -10.43 14.49
C CYS A 34 -4.56 -10.67 14.04
N GLU A 35 -4.38 -11.69 13.21
CA GLU A 35 -3.15 -11.81 12.42
C GLU A 35 -2.97 -10.59 11.50
N PRO A 36 -1.73 -10.20 11.17
CA PRO A 36 -1.47 -9.12 10.23
C PRO A 36 -2.24 -9.31 8.91
N GLY A 37 -2.88 -8.24 8.42
CA GLY A 37 -3.70 -8.30 7.23
C GLY A 37 -5.14 -8.80 7.48
N ARG A 38 -5.63 -8.77 8.72
CA ARG A 38 -7.02 -9.10 9.05
C ARG A 38 -7.65 -8.15 10.07
N VAL A 39 -8.95 -7.98 9.95
CA VAL A 39 -9.77 -7.15 10.85
C VAL A 39 -11.18 -7.74 11.04
N GLY A 40 -11.97 -7.10 11.89
CA GLY A 40 -13.29 -7.54 12.30
C GLY A 40 -13.25 -8.24 13.66
N SER A 41 -14.42 -8.38 14.29
CA SER A 41 -14.52 -8.99 15.63
C SER A 41 -13.89 -10.38 15.68
N SER A 42 -14.11 -11.20 14.65
CA SER A 42 -13.57 -12.54 14.52
C SER A 42 -12.43 -12.66 13.51
N CYS A 43 -11.84 -11.53 13.10
CA CYS A 43 -10.76 -11.47 12.11
C CYS A 43 -11.16 -12.10 10.75
N GLN A 44 -12.44 -11.95 10.39
CA GLN A 44 -13.04 -12.55 9.21
C GLN A 44 -12.71 -11.81 7.91
N TYR A 45 -12.37 -10.52 7.98
CA TYR A 45 -12.09 -9.69 6.82
C TYR A 45 -10.58 -9.61 6.60
N GLN A 46 -10.12 -9.93 5.39
CA GLN A 46 -8.75 -9.68 4.98
C GLN A 46 -8.57 -8.19 4.68
N THR A 47 -7.50 -7.59 5.15
CA THR A 47 -7.09 -6.22 4.80
C THR A 47 -5.84 -6.25 3.96
N TYR A 48 -5.81 -5.38 2.95
CA TYR A 48 -4.64 -5.16 2.14
C TYR A 48 -4.01 -3.84 2.55
N GLU A 49 -2.71 -3.86 2.77
CA GLU A 49 -1.92 -2.67 3.04
C GLU A 49 -1.16 -2.29 1.77
N ASN A 50 -1.07 -0.99 1.49
CA ASN A 50 -0.18 -0.50 0.44
C ASN A 50 1.28 -0.59 0.93
N ILE A 51 1.89 -1.75 0.76
CA ILE A 51 3.28 -2.02 1.18
C ILE A 51 4.32 -1.17 0.44
N ALA A 52 3.93 -0.52 -0.68
CA ALA A 52 4.80 0.37 -1.43
C ALA A 52 4.82 1.80 -0.85
N LEU A 53 3.83 2.18 -0.01
CA LEU A 53 3.70 3.53 0.54
C LEU A 53 4.98 3.97 1.26
N GLY A 54 5.54 5.10 0.84
CA GLY A 54 6.75 5.71 1.40
C GLY A 54 8.05 4.94 1.16
N ARG A 55 8.02 3.83 0.41
CA ARG A 55 9.22 3.01 0.17
C ARG A 55 10.18 3.66 -0.82
N PRO A 56 11.49 3.33 -0.77
CA PRO A 56 12.43 3.78 -1.78
C PRO A 56 12.00 3.32 -3.17
N ALA A 57 11.84 4.28 -4.07
CA ALA A 57 11.37 4.06 -5.43
C ALA A 57 12.38 4.64 -6.43
N PHE A 58 12.56 3.95 -7.54
CA PHE A 58 13.58 4.24 -8.55
C PHE A 58 12.98 4.17 -9.93
N GLN A 59 13.51 4.97 -10.86
CA GLN A 59 13.13 4.93 -12.26
C GLN A 59 14.37 5.06 -13.14
N SER A 60 14.22 4.71 -14.42
CA SER A 60 15.33 4.72 -15.37
C SER A 60 15.93 6.11 -15.61
N SER A 61 15.16 7.18 -15.39
CA SER A 61 15.62 8.57 -15.42
C SER A 61 14.59 9.50 -14.79
N ASP A 62 15.01 10.62 -14.22
CA ASP A 62 14.11 11.66 -13.74
C ASP A 62 13.84 12.71 -14.82
N PHE A 63 12.57 12.98 -15.09
CA PHE A 63 12.15 14.08 -15.95
C PHE A 63 12.19 15.41 -15.18
N GLU A 64 12.84 16.39 -15.79
CA GLU A 64 12.93 17.74 -15.25
C GLU A 64 11.78 18.59 -15.77
N VAL A 65 10.88 18.98 -14.88
CA VAL A 65 9.77 19.87 -15.21
C VAL A 65 10.25 21.31 -15.05
N LYS A 66 10.14 22.07 -16.14
CA LYS A 66 10.48 23.49 -16.18
C LYS A 66 9.20 24.28 -16.34
N PHE A 67 8.95 25.20 -15.42
CA PHE A 67 7.94 26.25 -15.60
C PHE A 67 8.65 27.52 -16.08
N LEU A 68 8.13 28.10 -17.15
CA LEU A 68 8.51 29.43 -17.60
C LEU A 68 7.63 30.42 -16.84
N ASP A 69 8.23 31.42 -16.20
CA ASP A 69 7.48 32.59 -15.78
C ASP A 69 7.10 33.44 -17.00
N GLY A 70 6.26 34.45 -16.80
CA GLY A 70 5.81 35.38 -17.85
C GLY A 70 6.94 36.06 -18.65
N ASP A 71 8.17 36.04 -18.14
CA ASP A 71 9.39 36.56 -18.79
C ASP A 71 10.23 35.49 -19.52
N ASN A 72 9.69 34.26 -19.71
CA ASN A 72 10.42 33.11 -20.26
C ASN A 72 11.68 32.70 -19.48
N LEU A 73 11.79 33.13 -18.22
CA LEU A 73 12.83 32.70 -17.29
C LEU A 73 12.40 31.37 -16.63
N CYS A 74 13.31 30.40 -16.53
CA CYS A 74 13.06 29.17 -15.78
C CYS A 74 13.02 29.46 -14.28
N SER A 75 11.82 29.57 -13.71
CA SER A 75 11.66 30.06 -12.33
C SER A 75 11.33 29.00 -11.31
N SER A 76 10.81 27.85 -11.74
CA SER A 76 10.64 26.69 -10.85
C SER A 76 10.95 25.40 -11.58
N LYS A 77 11.84 24.61 -10.98
CA LYS A 77 12.27 23.29 -11.45
C LYS A 77 11.89 22.27 -10.39
N TYR A 78 11.13 21.25 -10.78
CA TYR A 78 11.03 20.04 -9.96
C TYR A 78 11.33 18.81 -10.80
N LEU A 79 11.86 17.79 -10.13
CA LEU A 79 12.13 16.50 -10.73
C LEU A 79 10.91 15.61 -10.48
N ALA A 80 10.30 15.09 -11.54
CA ALA A 80 9.20 14.14 -11.48
C ALA A 80 9.75 12.74 -11.13
N THR A 81 10.24 12.61 -9.90
CA THR A 81 10.97 11.42 -9.44
C THR A 81 10.05 10.22 -9.20
N ALA A 82 10.66 9.05 -9.12
CA ALA A 82 10.00 7.79 -8.80
C ALA A 82 9.25 7.77 -7.46
N SER A 83 9.63 8.60 -6.48
CA SER A 83 9.02 8.63 -5.14
C SER A 83 7.57 9.12 -5.16
N PHE A 84 7.16 9.90 -6.16
CA PHE A 84 5.78 10.33 -6.31
C PHE A 84 4.81 9.18 -6.62
N ALA A 85 5.29 8.04 -7.14
CA ALA A 85 4.44 6.86 -7.34
C ALA A 85 4.09 6.12 -6.03
N VAL A 86 4.72 6.50 -4.91
CA VAL A 86 4.60 5.85 -3.61
C VAL A 86 4.30 6.84 -2.49
N ASP A 87 3.84 8.05 -2.82
CA ASP A 87 3.59 9.12 -1.86
C ASP A 87 2.18 9.09 -1.23
N GLY A 88 1.33 8.14 -1.65
CA GLY A 88 -0.03 7.97 -1.16
C GLY A 88 -1.05 8.96 -1.76
N LYS A 89 -0.66 9.71 -2.79
CA LYS A 89 -1.54 10.64 -3.51
C LYS A 89 -1.84 10.08 -4.90
N TYR A 90 -3.13 10.07 -5.26
CA TYR A 90 -3.62 9.39 -6.47
C TYR A 90 -4.11 10.37 -7.55
N ASN A 91 -3.81 11.67 -7.39
CA ASN A 91 -4.26 12.66 -8.36
C ASN A 91 -3.47 12.50 -9.67
N GLN A 92 -4.22 12.30 -10.76
CA GLN A 92 -3.65 12.04 -12.08
C GLN A 92 -3.19 13.33 -12.79
N ASN A 93 -3.52 14.51 -12.28
CA ASN A 93 -3.06 15.77 -12.82
C ASN A 93 -1.56 15.96 -12.51
N PHE A 94 -0.74 15.92 -13.56
CA PHE A 94 0.71 16.09 -13.45
C PHE A 94 1.12 17.41 -12.76
N GLN A 95 0.30 18.46 -12.87
CA GLN A 95 0.54 19.75 -12.21
C GLN A 95 0.44 19.69 -10.68
N HIS A 96 -0.22 18.67 -10.12
CA HIS A 96 -0.30 18.46 -8.67
C HIS A 96 1.01 17.93 -8.05
N LYS A 97 2.07 17.73 -8.85
CA LYS A 97 3.41 17.33 -8.38
C LYS A 97 3.40 16.01 -7.60
N SER A 98 2.60 15.05 -8.08
CA SER A 98 2.41 13.72 -7.49
C SER A 98 2.51 12.59 -8.51
N CYS A 99 3.14 12.83 -9.65
CA CYS A 99 3.34 11.84 -10.69
C CYS A 99 4.82 11.69 -11.00
N SER A 100 5.29 10.46 -11.15
CA SER A 100 6.62 10.17 -11.69
C SER A 100 6.62 10.33 -13.22
N ARG A 101 7.77 10.70 -13.80
CA ARG A 101 7.97 10.74 -15.25
C ARG A 101 9.44 10.53 -15.60
N THR A 102 9.66 9.73 -16.65
CA THR A 102 10.99 9.48 -17.23
C THR A 102 11.28 10.41 -18.40
N LYS A 103 12.56 10.58 -18.77
CA LYS A 103 12.96 11.34 -19.96
C LYS A 103 12.52 10.62 -21.24
N GLU A 104 12.16 11.39 -22.27
CA GLU A 104 11.75 10.84 -23.56
C GLU A 104 12.97 10.44 -24.41
N LYS A 105 13.12 9.13 -24.66
CA LYS A 105 14.13 8.49 -25.54
C LYS A 105 15.61 8.78 -25.16
N PRO A 106 16.57 7.89 -25.50
CA PRO A 106 16.42 6.56 -26.09
C PRO A 106 16.30 5.42 -25.07
N SER A 107 16.30 5.71 -23.75
CA SER A 107 16.27 4.67 -22.71
C SER A 107 14.88 4.01 -22.60
N LYS A 108 14.87 2.68 -22.36
CA LYS A 108 13.65 1.99 -21.91
C LYS A 108 13.16 2.63 -20.61
N SER A 109 11.91 3.07 -20.59
CA SER A 109 11.27 3.60 -19.39
C SER A 109 10.86 2.46 -18.47
N TYR A 110 11.37 2.48 -17.23
CA TYR A 110 10.98 1.54 -16.19
C TYR A 110 11.03 2.23 -14.82
N TRP A 111 10.30 1.65 -13.87
CA TRP A 111 10.27 2.05 -12.48
C TRP A 111 10.17 0.81 -11.60
N TYR A 112 10.73 0.87 -10.39
CA TYR A 112 10.57 -0.16 -9.37
C TYR A 112 10.61 0.43 -7.96
N VAL A 113 9.96 -0.26 -7.02
CA VAL A 113 10.03 0.03 -5.59
C VAL A 113 10.81 -1.07 -4.88
N LYS A 114 11.68 -0.67 -3.95
CA LYS A 114 12.40 -1.62 -3.10
C LYS A 114 11.58 -1.90 -1.84
N LEU A 115 11.11 -3.13 -1.75
CA LEU A 115 10.49 -3.68 -0.54
C LEU A 115 11.59 -4.26 0.37
N ASP A 116 11.31 -4.36 1.67
CA ASP A 116 12.25 -4.84 2.69
C ASP A 116 12.33 -6.37 2.80
N ARG A 117 11.33 -7.07 2.28
CA ARG A 117 11.27 -8.53 2.24
C ARG A 117 10.42 -9.02 1.07
N ASN A 118 10.32 -10.34 0.92
CA ASN A 118 9.39 -10.95 -0.02
C ASN A 118 7.95 -10.84 0.49
N TYR A 119 7.04 -10.46 -0.41
CA TYR A 119 5.61 -10.35 -0.13
C TYR A 119 4.82 -11.13 -1.16
N THR A 120 3.73 -11.76 -0.73
CA THR A 120 2.68 -12.22 -1.63
C THR A 120 1.85 -11.01 -2.04
N ILE A 121 1.90 -10.65 -3.33
CA ILE A 121 1.12 -9.53 -3.86
C ILE A 121 -0.24 -10.07 -4.28
N ASN A 122 -1.29 -9.57 -3.64
CA ASN A 122 -2.68 -9.83 -4.01
C ASN A 122 -3.24 -8.58 -4.70
N GLN A 123 -4.01 -8.76 -5.78
CA GLN A 123 -4.68 -7.71 -6.54
C GLN A 123 -6.18 -7.77 -6.30
#